data_AF-A0A8T6UJ72-F1
#
_entry.id   AF-A0A8T6UJ72-F1
#
_cell.length_a   1.000
_cell.length_b   1.000
_cell.length_c   1.000
_cell.angle_alpha   90.00
_cell.angle_beta   90.00
_cell.angle_gamma   90.00
#
_symmetry.space_group_name_H-M   'P 1'
#
loop_
_entity.id
_entity.type
_entity.pdbx_description
1 polymer ?
#
loop_
_entity_poly.entity_id
_entity_poly.type
_entity_poly.pdbx_seq_one_letter_code
_entity_poly.pdbx_strand_id
1 'polypeptide(L)'
;MDTASVEAALVVEDATVASKTWRLDDTVLALAIDMTDGQRITVTVGTEATDKAGNHLPEEFSFYFVTKEFEEQTDETPGMAASLLLVALFVAALLATVGRRR
;
A
#
# COMPACT_ATOMS: atom_id res chain seq x y z
N MET A 1 21.06 -10.43 -18.77
CA MET A 1 20.46 -9.32 -19.53
C MET A 1 21.43 -8.14 -19.61
N ASP A 2 21.21 -7.17 -20.51
CA ASP A 2 21.76 -5.83 -20.30
C ASP A 2 20.91 -5.17 -19.23
N THR A 3 21.47 -5.07 -18.03
CA THR A 3 20.72 -4.62 -16.85
C THR A 3 20.34 -3.15 -16.94
N ALA A 4 21.20 -2.31 -17.53
CA ALA A 4 20.96 -0.90 -17.66
C ALA A 4 19.85 -0.60 -18.67
N SER A 5 19.82 -1.32 -19.80
CA SER A 5 18.75 -1.14 -20.78
C SER A 5 17.38 -1.56 -20.23
N VAL A 6 17.31 -2.70 -19.53
CA VAL A 6 16.08 -3.15 -18.88
C VAL A 6 15.61 -2.15 -17.82
N GLU A 7 16.51 -1.62 -17.00
CA GLU A 7 16.14 -0.65 -15.97
C GLU A 7 15.67 0.70 -16.52
N ALA A 8 16.18 1.11 -17.68
CA ALA A 8 15.76 2.31 -18.39
C ALA A 8 14.39 2.12 -19.08
N ALA A 9 14.11 0.91 -19.56
CA ALA A 9 12.84 0.53 -20.18
C ALA A 9 11.74 0.14 -19.17
N LEU A 10 12.08 0.03 -17.88
CA LEU A 10 11.14 -0.32 -16.82
C LEU A 10 10.32 0.89 -16.37
N VAL A 11 9.00 0.74 -16.43
CA VAL A 11 8.01 1.68 -15.88
C VAL A 11 7.20 0.96 -14.81
N VAL A 12 7.05 1.61 -13.66
CA VAL A 12 6.13 1.18 -12.59
C VAL A 12 5.17 2.32 -12.33
N GLU A 13 3.90 2.11 -12.67
CA GLU A 13 2.85 3.11 -12.52
C GLU A 13 2.22 3.01 -11.13
N ASP A 14 1.75 4.16 -10.63
CA ASP A 14 1.06 4.27 -9.34
C ASP A 14 1.81 3.66 -8.16
N ALA A 15 3.16 3.64 -8.17
CA ALA A 15 3.96 3.23 -7.02
C ALA A 15 5.36 3.85 -7.06
N THR A 16 6.05 3.84 -5.91
CA THR A 16 7.46 4.28 -5.83
C THR A 16 8.39 3.08 -5.70
N VAL A 17 9.37 2.98 -6.59
CA VAL A 17 10.40 1.93 -6.52
C VAL A 17 11.50 2.37 -5.56
N ALA A 18 11.54 1.76 -4.38
CA ALA A 18 12.53 2.02 -3.34
C ALA A 18 13.91 1.45 -3.70
N SER A 19 13.97 0.27 -4.34
CA SER A 19 15.24 -0.30 -4.82
C SER A 19 15.05 -1.29 -5.96
N LYS A 20 16.14 -1.48 -6.74
CA LYS A 20 16.27 -2.44 -7.84
C LYS A 20 17.47 -3.34 -7.53
N THR A 21 17.34 -4.65 -7.70
CA THR A 21 18.44 -5.60 -7.44
C THR A 21 18.41 -6.74 -8.44
N TRP A 22 19.51 -6.91 -9.17
CA TRP A 22 19.72 -8.05 -10.06
C TRP A 22 20.20 -9.29 -9.31
N ARG A 23 19.69 -10.45 -9.72
CA ARG A 23 19.98 -11.78 -9.16
C ARG A 23 20.12 -12.81 -10.27
N LEU A 24 20.68 -13.97 -9.91
CA LEU A 24 20.82 -15.13 -10.81
C LEU A 24 21.50 -14.73 -12.13
N ASP A 25 22.71 -14.19 -12.05
CA ASP A 25 23.51 -13.79 -13.23
C ASP A 25 22.78 -12.82 -14.17
N ASP A 26 22.16 -11.79 -13.61
CA ASP A 26 21.44 -10.74 -14.33
C ASP A 26 20.24 -11.25 -15.13
N THR A 27 19.57 -12.30 -14.65
CA THR A 27 18.35 -12.85 -15.27
C THR A 27 17.08 -12.53 -14.49
N VAL A 28 17.20 -12.16 -13.21
CA VAL A 28 16.07 -11.78 -12.37
C VAL A 28 16.27 -10.39 -11.80
N LEU A 29 15.33 -9.49 -12.08
CA LEU A 29 15.25 -8.17 -11.47
C LEU A 29 14.23 -8.21 -10.31
N ALA A 30 14.72 -8.04 -9.08
CA ALA A 30 13.90 -7.87 -7.90
C ALA A 30 13.66 -6.39 -7.61
N LEU A 31 12.40 -6.01 -7.40
CA LEU A 31 11.99 -4.64 -7.06
C LEU A 31 11.51 -4.58 -5.61
N ALA A 32 11.97 -3.59 -4.86
CA ALA A 32 11.31 -3.17 -3.63
C ALA A 32 10.43 -1.96 -3.97
N ILE A 33 9.13 -2.08 -3.71
CA ILE A 33 8.14 -1.08 -4.08
C ILE A 33 7.37 -0.69 -2.83
N ASP A 34 7.30 0.61 -2.57
CA ASP A 34 6.43 1.17 -1.53
C ASP A 34 5.01 1.25 -2.09
N MET A 35 4.07 0.60 -1.40
CA MET A 35 2.70 0.42 -1.84
C MET A 35 1.73 0.58 -0.67
N THR A 36 0.58 1.18 -0.95
CA THR A 36 -0.54 1.29 -0.01
C THR A 36 -1.58 0.22 -0.30
N ASP A 37 -2.45 -0.05 0.67
CA ASP A 37 -3.55 -0.99 0.51
C ASP A 37 -4.58 -0.51 -0.52
N GLY A 38 -5.24 -1.46 -1.20
CA GLY A 38 -6.22 -1.21 -2.26
C GLY A 38 -5.65 -0.57 -3.55
N GLN A 39 -4.33 -0.53 -3.70
CA GLN A 39 -3.65 0.12 -4.82
C GLN A 39 -3.43 -0.87 -5.98
N ARG A 40 -3.84 -0.48 -7.19
CA ARG A 40 -3.44 -1.16 -8.42
C ARG A 40 -2.07 -0.66 -8.84
N ILE A 41 -1.17 -1.59 -9.14
CA ILE A 41 0.18 -1.29 -9.61
C ILE A 41 0.37 -2.00 -10.96
N THR A 42 0.79 -1.25 -11.96
CA THR A 42 1.15 -1.77 -13.29
C THR A 42 2.65 -1.71 -13.46
N VAL A 43 3.24 -2.82 -13.89
CA VAL A 43 4.67 -2.94 -14.19
C VAL A 43 4.83 -3.26 -15.66
N THR A 44 5.63 -2.45 -16.34
CA THR A 44 5.84 -2.53 -17.78
C THR A 44 7.34 -2.51 -18.09
N VAL A 45 7.78 -3.41 -18.97
CA VAL A 45 9.12 -3.40 -19.56
C VAL A 45 8.97 -3.21 -21.06
N GLY A 46 9.41 -2.04 -21.54
CA GLY A 46 9.32 -1.66 -22.95
C GLY A 46 10.27 -2.42 -23.88
N THR A 47 10.03 -2.31 -25.18
CA THR A 47 10.81 -2.98 -26.25
C THR A 47 12.26 -2.51 -26.37
N GLU A 48 12.61 -1.39 -25.74
CA GLU A 48 13.99 -0.89 -25.67
C GLU A 48 14.88 -1.72 -24.71
N ALA A 49 14.29 -2.62 -23.92
CA ALA A 49 15.04 -3.58 -23.12
C ALA A 49 15.77 -4.59 -24.02
N THR A 50 17.03 -4.87 -23.69
CA THR A 50 17.92 -5.74 -24.47
C THR A 50 18.64 -6.79 -23.63
N ASP A 51 19.06 -7.88 -24.29
CA ASP A 51 20.04 -8.80 -23.73
C ASP A 51 21.49 -8.31 -23.97
N LYS A 52 22.48 -9.07 -23.45
CA LYS A 52 23.92 -8.73 -23.60
C LYS A 52 24.40 -8.82 -25.06
N ALA A 53 23.64 -9.42 -25.97
CA ALA A 53 23.92 -9.51 -27.39
C ALA A 53 23.19 -8.41 -28.21
N GLY A 54 22.41 -7.55 -27.55
CA GLY A 54 21.65 -6.46 -28.19
C GLY A 54 20.32 -6.90 -28.80
N ASN A 55 19.83 -8.11 -28.46
CA ASN A 55 18.50 -8.53 -28.90
C ASN A 55 17.44 -7.80 -28.07
N HIS A 56 16.48 -7.17 -28.74
CA HIS A 56 15.35 -6.47 -28.13
C HIS A 56 14.24 -7.44 -27.72
N LEU A 57 13.41 -7.03 -26.74
CA LEU A 57 12.11 -7.66 -26.55
C LEU A 57 11.24 -7.48 -27.81
N PRO A 58 10.59 -8.54 -28.30
CA PRO A 58 9.77 -8.46 -29.51
C PRO A 58 8.48 -7.65 -29.31
N GLU A 59 7.99 -7.59 -28.08
CA GLU A 59 6.82 -6.84 -27.66
C GLU A 59 7.00 -6.37 -26.20
N GLU A 60 6.21 -5.38 -25.80
CA GLU A 60 6.18 -4.91 -24.42
C GLU A 60 5.67 -6.00 -23.48
N PHE A 61 6.34 -6.18 -22.34
CA PHE A 61 5.86 -7.06 -21.28
C PHE A 61 5.23 -6.23 -20.18
N SER A 62 3.92 -6.42 -19.94
CA SER A 62 3.18 -5.70 -18.92
C SER A 62 2.32 -6.63 -18.08
N PHE A 63 2.28 -6.38 -16.77
CA PHE A 63 1.38 -7.05 -15.84
C PHE A 63 0.95 -6.07 -14.75
N TYR A 64 -0.18 -6.37 -14.09
CA TYR A 64 -0.64 -5.60 -12.94
C TYR A 64 -1.01 -6.50 -11.77
N PHE A 65 -0.99 -5.94 -10.58
CA PHE A 65 -1.52 -6.55 -9.36
C PHE A 65 -2.23 -5.50 -8.51
N VAL A 66 -3.00 -5.95 -7.53
CA VAL A 66 -3.72 -5.07 -6.59
C VAL A 66 -3.34 -5.49 -5.17
N THR A 67 -2.93 -4.54 -4.35
CA THR A 67 -2.70 -4.79 -2.92
C THR A 67 -4.03 -5.04 -2.21
N LYS A 68 -4.03 -5.87 -1.17
CA LYS A 68 -5.23 -6.15 -0.36
C LYS A 68 -5.85 -4.82 0.11
N GLU A 69 -7.17 -4.74 0.17
CA GLU A 69 -7.86 -3.64 0.87
C GLU A 69 -7.52 -3.68 2.36
N PHE A 70 -7.20 -2.51 2.92
CA PHE A 70 -7.00 -2.37 4.36
C PHE A 70 -8.34 -2.58 5.05
N GLU A 71 -8.59 -3.81 5.50
CA GLU A 71 -9.60 -4.02 6.53
C GLU A 71 -9.00 -3.47 7.83
N GLU A 72 -9.36 -2.23 8.17
CA GLU A 72 -9.14 -1.72 9.51
C GLU A 72 -9.82 -2.69 10.46
N GLN A 73 -9.03 -3.51 11.15
CA GLN A 73 -9.56 -4.39 12.18
C GLN A 73 -10.02 -3.47 13.30
N THR A 74 -11.31 -3.10 13.31
CA THR A 74 -11.93 -2.56 14.50
C THR A 74 -11.85 -3.68 15.51
N ASP A 75 -10.82 -3.64 16.35
CA ASP A 75 -10.75 -4.47 17.54
C ASP A 75 -11.89 -3.95 18.41
N GLU A 76 -13.09 -4.51 18.18
CA GLU A 76 -14.32 -4.27 18.92
C GLU A 76 -14.04 -4.64 20.38
N THR A 77 -13.31 -3.77 21.10
CA THR A 77 -13.21 -3.88 22.55
C THR A 77 -14.62 -3.61 23.05
N PRO A 78 -15.36 -4.60 23.57
CA PRO A 78 -16.68 -4.33 24.10
C PRO A 78 -16.44 -3.57 25.42
N GLY A 79 -16.63 -2.25 25.45
CA GLY A 79 -16.64 -1.56 26.75
C GLY A 79 -16.46 -0.06 26.87
N MET A 80 -16.04 0.70 25.84
CA MET A 80 -15.85 2.15 26.04
C MET A 80 -17.02 3.04 25.59
N ALA A 81 -17.84 2.60 24.64
CA ALA A 81 -19.04 3.35 24.24
C ALA A 81 -20.13 3.33 25.34
N ALA A 82 -20.28 2.22 26.06
CA ALA A 82 -21.25 2.11 27.16
C ALA A 82 -20.82 2.92 28.40
N SER A 83 -19.52 3.11 28.63
CA SER A 83 -18.99 3.78 29.82
C SER A 83 -19.13 5.32 29.77
N LEU A 84 -19.04 5.93 28.58
CA LEU A 84 -19.27 7.38 28.41
C LEU A 84 -20.73 7.76 28.61
N LEU A 85 -21.68 6.90 28.22
CA LEU A 85 -23.11 7.14 28.39
C LEU A 85 -23.51 7.16 29.88
N LEU A 86 -22.86 6.33 30.71
CA LEU A 86 -23.10 6.25 32.15
C LEU A 86 -22.52 7.46 32.92
N VAL A 87 -21.34 7.95 32.51
CA VAL A 87 -20.75 9.19 33.08
C VAL A 87 -21.60 10.42 32.74
N ALA A 88 -22.14 10.51 31.52
CA ALA A 88 -23.03 11.61 31.12
C ALA A 88 -24.34 11.63 31.93
N LEU A 89 -24.92 10.45 32.23
CA LEU A 89 -26.12 10.34 33.06
C LEU A 89 -25.88 10.73 34.53
N PHE A 90 -24.71 10.42 35.10
CA PHE A 90 -24.37 10.84 36.47
C PHE A 90 -24.17 12.37 36.59
N VAL A 91 -23.55 13.01 35.60
CA VAL A 91 -23.37 14.47 35.59
C VAL A 91 -24.71 15.20 35.42
N ALA A 92 -25.61 14.67 34.59
CA ALA A 92 -26.95 15.24 34.43
C ALA A 92 -27.81 15.10 35.71
N ALA A 93 -27.73 13.96 36.42
CA ALA A 93 -28.45 13.74 37.68
C ALA A 93 -27.93 14.63 38.83
N LEU A 94 -26.62 14.89 38.88
CA LEU A 94 -26.01 15.82 39.85
C LEU A 94 -26.38 17.29 39.57
N LEU A 95 -26.43 17.70 38.30
CA LEU A 95 -26.85 19.06 37.94
C LEU A 95 -28.36 19.28 38.17
N ALA A 96 -29.19 18.27 37.92
CA ALA A 96 -30.63 18.34 38.17
C ALA A 96 -30.99 18.36 39.67
N THR A 97 -30.17 17.76 40.53
CA THR A 97 -30.39 17.78 42.00
C THR A 97 -29.89 19.06 42.66
N VAL A 98 -28.81 19.68 42.15
CA VAL A 98 -28.29 20.96 42.66
C VAL A 98 -29.13 22.15 42.16
N GLY A 99 -29.68 22.09 40.94
CA GLY A 99 -30.49 23.16 40.36
C GLY A 99 -31.89 23.35 40.95
N ARG A 100 -32.39 22.43 41.80
CA ARG A 100 -33.74 22.50 42.38
C ARG A 100 -33.77 23.08 43.81
N ARG A 101 -32.63 23.50 44.35
CA ARG A 101 -32.55 24.25 45.63
C ARG A 101 -32.00 25.66 45.40
N ARG A 102 -32.78 26.51 44.75
CA ARG A 102 -32.78 27.96 44.99
C ARG A 102 -34.20 28.47 44.87
#